data_AF-A0AA37SWC3-F1
#
_entry.id   AF-A0AA37SWC3-F1
#
_cell.length_a   1.000
_cell.length_b   1.000
_cell.length_c   1.000
_cell.angle_alpha   90.00
_cell.angle_beta   90.00
_cell.angle_gamma   90.00
#
_symmetry.space_group_name_H-M   'P 1'
#
loop_
_entity.id
_entity.type
_entity.pdbx_description
1 polymer ?
#
loop_
_entity_poly.entity_id
_entity_poly.type
_entity_poly.pdbx_seq_one_letter_code
_entity_poly.pdbx_strand_id
1 'polypeptide(L)'
;MQMWDMYRKYSVFNTCGFTIIEVLVVLVIVGLISAVVAPNVFSMLNSANKTSMERELRGAIMSLPLNAKLSQTEVEVISARTLSEYSTAELSEFSGLTFLFEPQLRVNSNGFCHNSTLEVFEGRTLLSTYEIQAPYCSLRIVD
;
A
#
# COMPACT_ATOMS: atom_id res chain seq x y z
N MET A 1 80.37 -30.14 6.74
CA MET A 1 79.30 -30.55 5.80
C MET A 1 78.11 -31.02 6.63
N GLN A 2 77.17 -30.13 6.93
CA GLN A 2 75.90 -30.43 7.62
C GLN A 2 74.74 -29.92 6.74
N MET A 3 74.59 -30.61 5.62
CA MET A 3 73.39 -31.29 5.17
C MET A 3 72.04 -30.84 5.81
N TRP A 4 71.41 -29.84 5.14
CA TRP A 4 69.98 -29.50 5.09
C TRP A 4 69.40 -28.47 6.08
N ASP A 5 69.80 -27.22 5.86
CA ASP A 5 69.06 -25.96 6.13
C ASP A 5 67.77 -25.82 5.28
N MET A 6 66.97 -26.89 5.14
CA MET A 6 65.87 -26.91 4.18
C MET A 6 64.54 -27.29 4.79
N TYR A 7 63.98 -26.45 5.69
CA TYR A 7 62.51 -26.34 5.75
C TYR A 7 62.04 -24.93 6.13
N ARG A 8 62.10 -24.07 5.11
CA ARG A 8 61.01 -23.16 4.73
C ARG A 8 60.47 -22.25 5.84
N LYS A 9 61.13 -21.11 5.95
CA LYS A 9 60.61 -19.78 6.27
C LYS A 9 59.08 -19.70 6.03
N TYR A 10 58.30 -19.93 7.09
CA TYR A 10 56.89 -19.57 7.10
C TYR A 10 56.86 -18.04 7.02
N SER A 11 56.58 -17.51 5.83
CA SER A 11 56.22 -16.10 5.70
C SER A 11 54.97 -15.92 6.55
N VAL A 12 55.13 -15.26 7.71
CA VAL A 12 54.01 -14.74 8.48
C VAL A 12 53.33 -13.75 7.55
N PHE A 13 52.33 -14.24 6.82
CA PHE A 13 51.37 -13.36 6.20
C PHE A 13 50.85 -12.50 7.35
N ASN A 14 50.99 -11.19 7.21
CA ASN A 14 50.26 -10.25 8.03
C ASN A 14 48.78 -10.38 7.63
N THR A 15 48.15 -11.48 8.04
CA THR A 15 46.72 -11.74 7.85
C THR A 15 45.99 -10.89 8.87
N CYS A 16 45.74 -9.63 8.53
CA CYS A 16 44.64 -8.87 9.12
C CYS A 16 43.32 -9.53 8.67
N GLY A 17 43.00 -10.68 9.26
CA GLY A 17 41.78 -11.42 9.03
C GLY A 17 40.84 -11.26 10.22
N PHE A 18 39.54 -11.28 9.95
CA PHE A 18 38.51 -11.30 10.99
C PHE A 18 38.57 -12.63 11.75
N THR A 19 38.49 -12.56 13.08
CA THR A 19 38.44 -13.77 13.91
C THR A 19 37.07 -14.45 13.79
N ILE A 20 37.00 -15.76 14.02
CA ILE A 20 35.71 -16.49 14.01
C ILE A 20 34.73 -15.88 15.02
N ILE A 21 35.22 -15.49 16.20
CA ILE A 21 34.39 -14.88 17.23
C ILE A 21 33.86 -13.50 16.80
N GLU A 22 34.64 -12.73 16.04
CA GLU A 22 34.23 -11.42 15.55
C GLU A 22 33.12 -11.54 14.50
N VAL A 23 33.23 -12.49 13.57
CA VAL A 23 32.14 -12.76 12.63
C VAL A 23 30.90 -13.28 13.35
N LEU A 24 31.05 -14.12 14.37
CA LEU A 24 29.93 -14.62 15.18
C LEU A 24 29.21 -13.47 15.90
N VAL A 25 29.94 -12.58 16.56
CA VAL A 25 29.36 -11.43 17.26
C VAL A 25 28.69 -10.47 16.28
N VAL A 26 29.28 -10.20 15.12
CA VAL A 26 28.67 -9.36 14.08
C VAL A 26 27.34 -9.96 13.60
N LEU A 27 27.30 -11.27 13.33
CA LEU A 27 26.07 -11.94 12.92
C LEU A 27 24.99 -11.88 13.99
N VAL A 28 25.37 -12.03 15.27
CA VAL A 28 24.44 -11.88 16.40
C VAL A 28 23.89 -10.45 16.45
N ILE A 29 24.75 -9.42 16.37
CA ILE A 29 24.34 -8.02 16.43
C ILE A 29 23.43 -7.67 15.23
N VAL A 30 23.80 -8.09 14.02
CA VAL A 30 22.99 -7.87 12.80
C VAL A 30 21.64 -8.58 12.92
N GLY A 31 21.60 -9.81 13.44
CA GLY A 31 20.35 -10.54 13.68
C GLY A 31 19.43 -9.82 14.67
N LEU A 32 20.00 -9.31 15.77
CA LEU A 32 19.24 -8.54 16.76
C LEU A 32 18.67 -7.24 16.20
N ILE A 33 19.49 -6.47 15.46
CA ILE A 33 19.04 -5.23 14.82
C ILE A 33 17.95 -5.54 13.78
N SER A 34 18.15 -6.57 12.96
CA SER A 34 17.18 -6.96 11.93
C SER A 34 15.83 -7.33 12.52
N ALA A 35 15.81 -8.05 13.66
CA ALA A 35 14.57 -8.40 14.36
C ALA A 35 13.80 -7.17 14.85
N VAL A 36 14.48 -6.12 15.28
CA VAL A 36 13.86 -4.87 15.77
C VAL A 36 13.36 -4.00 14.62
N VAL A 37 14.10 -3.93 13.51
CA VAL A 37 13.76 -3.05 12.37
C VAL A 37 12.65 -3.63 11.49
N ALA A 38 12.57 -4.95 11.35
CA ALA A 38 11.59 -5.63 10.51
C ALA A 38 10.13 -5.13 10.69
N PRO A 39 9.53 -5.07 11.90
CA PRO A 39 8.15 -4.64 12.06
C PRO A 39 7.88 -3.21 11.57
N ASN A 40 8.87 -2.31 11.71
CA ASN A 40 8.72 -0.93 11.27
C ASN A 40 8.69 -0.79 9.75
N VAL A 41 9.44 -1.63 9.03
CA VAL A 41 9.39 -1.66 7.57
C VAL A 41 8.02 -2.15 7.09
N PHE A 42 7.48 -3.19 7.72
CA PHE A 42 6.13 -3.69 7.39
C PHE A 42 5.04 -2.66 7.68
N SER A 43 5.12 -1.92 8.79
CA SER A 43 4.13 -0.88 9.09
C SER A 43 4.16 0.26 8.06
N MET A 44 5.36 0.68 7.62
CA MET A 44 5.51 1.69 6.58
C MET A 44 4.92 1.24 5.24
N LEU A 45 5.14 -0.01 4.83
CA LEU A 45 4.55 -0.57 3.62
C LEU A 45 3.01 -0.61 3.72
N ASN A 46 2.47 -1.06 4.84
CA ASN A 46 1.02 -1.09 5.04
C ASN A 46 0.41 0.32 5.02
N SER A 47 1.06 1.31 5.63
CA SER A 47 0.62 2.71 5.56
C SER A 47 0.68 3.25 4.13
N ALA A 48 1.73 2.95 3.38
CA ALA A 48 1.86 3.37 1.99
C ALA A 48 0.72 2.79 1.12
N ASN A 49 0.41 1.50 1.30
CA ASN A 49 -0.69 0.83 0.59
C ASN A 49 -2.04 1.44 0.94
N LYS A 50 -2.32 1.71 2.22
CA LYS A 50 -3.57 2.39 2.64
C LYS A 50 -3.70 3.78 2.01
N THR A 51 -2.63 4.58 2.03
CA THR A 51 -2.64 5.92 1.41
C THR A 51 -2.72 5.87 -0.12
N SER A 52 -2.21 4.80 -0.77
CA SER A 52 -2.39 4.58 -2.21
C SER A 52 -3.86 4.31 -2.53
N MET A 53 -4.44 3.33 -1.84
CA MET A 53 -5.85 2.93 -1.95
C MET A 53 -6.80 4.12 -1.74
N GLU A 54 -6.57 4.93 -0.70
CA GLU A 54 -7.38 6.13 -0.44
C GLU A 54 -7.30 7.16 -1.56
N ARG A 55 -6.10 7.39 -2.11
CA ARG A 55 -5.89 8.33 -3.22
C ARG A 55 -6.60 7.85 -4.48
N GLU A 56 -6.51 6.56 -4.76
CA GLU A 56 -7.14 5.95 -5.91
C GLU A 56 -8.67 6.00 -5.81
N LEU A 57 -9.22 5.59 -4.66
CA LEU A 57 -10.66 5.65 -4.38
C LEU A 57 -11.20 7.07 -4.52
N ARG A 58 -10.48 8.05 -3.95
CA ARG A 58 -10.82 9.46 -4.06
C ARG A 58 -10.80 9.93 -5.52
N GLY A 59 -9.77 9.55 -6.28
CA GLY A 59 -9.67 9.87 -7.71
C GLY A 59 -10.83 9.28 -8.52
N ALA A 60 -11.16 8.01 -8.25
CA ALA A 60 -12.27 7.32 -8.90
C ALA A 60 -13.61 8.05 -8.66
N ILE A 61 -13.96 8.31 -7.40
CA ILE A 61 -15.22 8.94 -7.01
C ILE A 61 -15.30 10.39 -7.52
N MET A 62 -14.21 11.16 -7.41
CA MET A 62 -14.19 12.55 -7.86
C MET A 62 -14.21 12.69 -9.40
N SER A 63 -13.91 11.62 -10.15
CA SER A 63 -14.03 11.60 -11.61
C SER A 63 -15.47 11.41 -12.11
N LEU A 64 -16.36 10.84 -11.28
CA LEU A 64 -17.74 10.53 -11.67
C LEU A 64 -18.53 11.77 -12.14
N PRO A 65 -18.51 12.93 -11.44
CA PRO A 65 -19.19 14.14 -11.91
C PRO A 65 -18.79 14.57 -13.32
N LEU A 66 -17.50 14.47 -13.63
CA LEU A 66 -16.97 14.84 -14.94
C LEU A 66 -17.46 13.86 -16.00
N ASN A 67 -17.37 12.56 -15.73
CA ASN A 67 -17.79 11.53 -16.67
C ASN A 67 -19.30 11.56 -16.92
N ALA A 68 -20.14 11.75 -15.89
CA ALA A 68 -21.58 11.91 -16.02
C ALA A 68 -21.95 13.12 -16.89
N LYS A 69 -21.21 14.23 -16.73
CA LYS A 69 -21.42 15.46 -17.52
C LYS A 69 -21.01 15.29 -18.98
N LEU A 70 -19.90 14.58 -19.24
CA LEU A 70 -19.42 14.33 -20.60
C LEU A 70 -20.28 13.31 -21.34
N SER A 71 -20.76 12.27 -20.64
CA SER A 71 -21.63 11.23 -21.21
C SER A 71 -23.09 11.67 -21.31
N GLN A 72 -23.49 12.75 -20.62
CA GLN A 72 -24.87 13.21 -20.48
C GLN A 72 -25.81 12.16 -19.88
N THR A 73 -25.26 11.25 -19.07
CA THR A 73 -25.99 10.12 -18.47
C THR A 73 -25.90 10.21 -16.95
N GLU A 74 -26.98 9.84 -16.27
CA GLU A 74 -26.97 9.66 -14.83
C GLU A 74 -26.20 8.39 -14.47
N VAL A 75 -25.26 8.51 -13.53
CA VAL A 75 -24.43 7.40 -13.05
C VAL A 75 -24.92 6.97 -11.68
N GLU A 76 -25.28 5.70 -11.56
CA GLU A 76 -25.65 5.07 -10.29
C GLU A 76 -24.61 4.02 -9.93
N VAL A 77 -23.86 4.26 -8.86
CA VAL A 77 -22.81 3.35 -8.37
C VAL A 77 -23.37 2.52 -7.23
N ILE A 78 -23.49 1.22 -7.51
CA ILE A 78 -24.01 0.22 -6.57
C ILE A 78 -22.87 -0.63 -5.99
N SER A 79 -21.78 -0.78 -6.75
CA SER A 79 -20.67 -1.67 -6.40
C SER A 79 -19.34 -1.19 -6.98
N ALA A 80 -18.26 -1.84 -6.55
CA ALA A 80 -16.91 -1.66 -7.11
C ALA A 80 -16.87 -1.74 -8.64
N ARG A 81 -17.64 -2.67 -9.23
CA ARG A 81 -17.65 -2.91 -10.69
C ARG A 81 -18.27 -1.72 -11.43
N THR A 82 -19.38 -1.23 -10.92
CA THR A 82 -20.05 -0.05 -11.48
C THR A 82 -19.16 1.17 -11.32
N LEU A 83 -18.43 1.28 -10.20
CA LEU A 83 -17.44 2.35 -10.03
C LEU A 83 -16.32 2.27 -11.09
N SER A 84 -15.77 1.08 -11.37
CA SER A 84 -14.74 0.91 -12.41
C SER A 84 -15.24 1.21 -13.84
N GLU A 85 -16.53 1.05 -14.10
CA GLU A 85 -17.11 1.31 -15.44
C GLU A 85 -17.15 2.81 -15.75
N TYR A 86 -17.40 3.64 -14.74
CA TYR A 86 -17.57 5.08 -14.89
C TYR A 86 -16.38 5.90 -14.37
N SER A 87 -15.41 5.29 -13.70
CA SER A 87 -14.19 5.97 -13.25
C SER A 87 -13.04 5.73 -14.22
N THR A 88 -12.16 6.71 -14.35
CA THR A 88 -10.92 6.58 -15.13
C THR A 88 -9.78 5.91 -14.35
N ALA A 89 -10.02 5.49 -13.10
CA ALA A 89 -9.00 4.90 -12.24
C ALA A 89 -8.90 3.38 -12.47
N GLU A 90 -7.68 2.88 -12.62
CA GLU A 90 -7.41 1.44 -12.72
C GLU A 90 -7.43 0.79 -11.34
N LEU A 91 -8.64 0.43 -10.86
CA LEU A 91 -8.96 -0.20 -9.56
C LEU A 91 -8.33 -1.59 -9.32
N SER A 92 -7.12 -1.79 -9.83
CA SER A 92 -6.29 -2.99 -9.78
C SER A 92 -5.76 -3.29 -8.37
N GLU A 93 -5.74 -2.31 -7.47
CA GLU A 93 -5.24 -2.44 -6.09
C GLU A 93 -6.34 -2.93 -5.10
N PHE A 94 -7.59 -3.08 -5.55
CA PHE A 94 -8.74 -3.44 -4.71
C PHE A 94 -9.08 -4.94 -4.64
N SER A 95 -8.13 -5.82 -4.99
CA SER A 95 -8.37 -7.26 -4.96
C SER A 95 -8.73 -7.73 -3.54
N GLY A 96 -10.00 -8.08 -3.31
CA GLY A 96 -10.50 -8.56 -2.00
C GLY A 96 -11.31 -7.53 -1.19
N LEU A 97 -11.38 -6.27 -1.66
CA LEU A 97 -12.17 -5.24 -1.01
C LEU A 97 -13.60 -5.21 -1.55
N THR A 98 -14.56 -5.03 -0.64
CA THR A 98 -15.98 -4.89 -0.94
C THR A 98 -16.44 -3.50 -0.54
N PHE A 99 -17.18 -2.85 -1.44
CA PHE A 99 -17.70 -1.52 -1.24
C PHE A 99 -19.21 -1.58 -1.11
N LEU A 100 -19.72 -0.93 -0.07
CA LEU A 100 -21.15 -0.75 0.14
C LEU A 100 -21.46 0.74 0.16
N PHE A 101 -22.39 1.17 -0.70
CA PHE A 101 -22.85 2.54 -0.79
C PHE A 101 -24.27 2.63 -0.22
N GLU A 102 -24.45 3.39 0.86
CA GLU A 102 -25.75 3.57 1.51
C GLU A 102 -26.00 5.06 1.79
N PRO A 103 -27.00 5.70 1.15
CA PRO A 103 -27.75 5.20 -0.01
C PRO A 103 -26.85 5.02 -1.25
N GLN A 104 -27.34 4.33 -2.27
CA GLN A 104 -26.62 4.16 -3.55
C GLN A 104 -26.13 5.52 -4.07
N LEU A 105 -24.86 5.57 -4.48
CA LEU A 105 -24.25 6.81 -4.93
C LEU A 105 -24.78 7.17 -6.31
N ARG A 106 -25.44 8.32 -6.43
CA ARG A 106 -25.95 8.83 -7.70
C ARG A 106 -25.30 10.15 -8.09
N VAL A 107 -24.99 10.25 -9.37
CA VAL A 107 -24.44 11.44 -10.01
C VAL A 107 -25.28 11.76 -11.23
N ASN A 108 -25.93 12.92 -11.20
CA ASN A 108 -26.81 13.35 -12.28
C ASN A 108 -26.00 13.69 -13.54
N SER A 109 -26.66 13.71 -14.71
CA SER A 109 -26.04 14.08 -16.00
C SER A 109 -25.48 15.51 -16.05
N ASN A 110 -25.82 16.37 -15.10
CA ASN A 110 -25.23 17.70 -14.95
C ASN A 110 -23.94 17.71 -14.09
N GLY A 111 -23.53 16.56 -13.56
CA GLY A 111 -22.40 16.37 -12.65
C GLY A 111 -22.73 16.59 -11.17
N PHE A 112 -24.00 16.79 -10.80
CA PHE A 112 -24.38 16.93 -9.39
C PHE A 112 -24.31 15.58 -8.68
N CYS A 113 -23.48 15.50 -7.64
CA CYS A 113 -23.35 14.33 -6.79
C CYS A 113 -24.31 14.38 -5.61
N HIS A 114 -24.99 13.26 -5.33
CA HIS A 114 -25.79 13.11 -4.11
C HIS A 114 -24.94 12.61 -2.93
N ASN A 115 -25.41 12.89 -1.71
CA ASN A 115 -24.77 12.37 -0.50
C ASN A 115 -24.89 10.85 -0.45
N SER A 116 -23.82 10.18 -0.03
CA SER A 116 -23.78 8.73 0.16
C SER A 116 -22.74 8.39 1.21
N THR A 117 -22.93 7.29 1.93
CA THR A 117 -21.91 6.72 2.81
C THR A 117 -21.28 5.53 2.12
N LEU A 118 -19.95 5.49 2.09
CA LEU A 118 -19.18 4.39 1.56
C LEU A 118 -18.52 3.62 2.69
N GLU A 119 -18.90 2.36 2.84
CA GLU A 119 -18.25 1.43 3.75
C GLU A 119 -17.35 0.48 2.96
N VAL A 120 -16.09 0.37 3.40
CA VAL A 120 -15.10 -0.50 2.76
C VAL A 120 -14.84 -1.69 3.66
N PHE A 121 -15.07 -2.88 3.14
CA PHE A 121 -14.87 -4.15 3.84
C PHE A 121 -13.74 -4.96 3.21
N GLU A 122 -12.96 -5.65 4.05
CA GLU A 122 -12.07 -6.72 3.62
C GLU A 122 -12.62 -8.04 4.15
N GLY A 123 -13.24 -8.82 3.27
CA GLY A 123 -13.99 -10.02 3.65
C GLY A 123 -15.22 -9.69 4.51
N ARG A 124 -15.07 -9.72 5.84
CA ARG A 124 -16.12 -9.40 6.83
C ARG A 124 -15.76 -8.26 7.78
N THR A 125 -14.53 -7.74 7.70
CA THR A 125 -14.05 -6.68 8.58
C THR A 125 -14.28 -5.34 7.91
N LEU A 126 -15.00 -4.44 8.57
CA LEU A 126 -15.11 -3.05 8.16
C LEU A 126 -13.74 -2.38 8.36
N LEU A 127 -13.13 -1.90 7.27
CA LEU A 127 -11.84 -1.23 7.30
C LEU A 127 -11.98 0.26 7.57
N SER A 128 -12.94 0.91 6.91
CA SER A 128 -13.09 2.36 6.93
C SER A 128 -14.47 2.76 6.42
N THR A 129 -15.00 3.85 6.96
CA THR A 129 -16.24 4.49 6.51
C THR A 129 -15.92 5.90 6.00
N TYR A 130 -16.45 6.20 4.81
CA TYR A 130 -16.33 7.50 4.17
C TYR A 130 -17.70 8.13 3.94
N GLU A 131 -17.76 9.44 4.06
CA GLU A 131 -18.90 10.25 3.67
C GLU A 131 -18.60 10.91 2.32
N ILE A 132 -19.46 10.67 1.33
CA ILE A 132 -19.43 11.33 0.04
C ILE A 132 -20.39 12.49 0.10
N GLN A 133 -19.87 13.70 -0.08
CA GLN A 133 -20.65 14.92 0.07
C GLN A 133 -20.97 15.56 -1.28
N ALA A 134 -22.24 15.92 -1.44
CA ALA A 134 -22.72 16.80 -2.48
C ALA A 134 -22.06 18.19 -2.37
N PRO A 135 -21.91 18.93 -3.47
CA PRO A 135 -22.35 18.58 -4.83
C PRO A 135 -21.24 17.93 -5.69
N TYR A 136 -20.02 17.78 -5.15
CA TYR A 136 -18.81 17.46 -5.94
C TYR A 136 -18.24 16.06 -5.70
N CYS A 137 -18.99 15.17 -5.06
CA CYS A 137 -18.52 13.85 -4.59
C CYS A 137 -17.23 13.95 -3.76
N SER A 138 -17.13 14.94 -2.86
CA SER A 138 -15.95 15.05 -2.01
C SER A 138 -15.97 13.95 -0.95
N LEU A 139 -14.92 13.12 -0.94
CA LEU A 139 -14.76 12.03 0.01
C LEU A 139 -14.18 12.54 1.34
N ARG A 140 -14.87 12.30 2.46
CA ARG A 140 -14.41 12.62 3.82
C ARG A 140 -14.34 11.34 4.65
N ILE A 141 -13.26 11.16 5.40
CA ILE A 141 -13.13 10.03 6.34
C ILE A 141 -14.01 10.31 7.56
N VAL A 142 -14.72 9.27 8.03
CA VAL A 142 -15.65 9.35 9.17
C VAL A 142 -15.08 8.68 10.44
N ASP A 143 -13.95 7.96 10.32
CA ASP A 143 -13.20 7.24 11.39
C ASP A 143 -13.68 7.41 12.84
#